data_AF-A0A1I5SRE6-F1
#
_entry.id   AF-A0A1I5SRE6-F1
#
_cell.length_a   1.000
_cell.length_b   1.000
_cell.length_c   1.000
_cell.angle_alpha   90.00
_cell.angle_beta   90.00
_cell.angle_gamma   90.00
#
_symmetry.space_group_name_H-M   'P 1'
#
loop_
_entity.id
_entity.type
_entity.pdbx_description
1 polymer ?
#
loop_
_entity_poly.entity_id
_entity_poly.type
_entity_poly.pdbx_seq_one_letter_code
_entity_poly.pdbx_strand_id
1 'polypeptide(L)' 'MTGPTDISRLLQLLRDALAEADACGDTLIAALLTECIETAERHHTPHSPGG' A
#
# COMPACT_ATOMS: atom_id res chain seq x y z
N MET A 1 7.93 -17.46 -13.76
CA MET A 1 7.86 -17.78 -12.32
C MET A 1 7.90 -16.46 -11.56
N THR A 2 6.74 -15.84 -11.33
CA THR A 2 6.62 -14.66 -10.46
C THR A 2 6.53 -15.18 -9.03
N GLY A 3 7.63 -15.13 -8.28
CA GLY A 3 7.60 -15.36 -6.83
C GLY A 3 6.62 -14.40 -6.18
N PRO A 4 6.08 -14.73 -4.98
CA PRO A 4 5.16 -13.83 -4.30
C PRO A 4 5.84 -12.46 -4.18
N THR A 5 5.27 -11.44 -4.81
CA THR A 5 5.70 -10.07 -4.57
C THR A 5 5.54 -9.85 -3.08
N ASP A 6 6.66 -9.71 -2.38
CA ASP A 6 6.69 -9.59 -0.93
C ASP A 6 5.86 -8.36 -0.56
N ILE A 7 4.67 -8.57 0.01
CA ILE A 7 3.72 -7.47 0.28
C ILE A 7 4.36 -6.38 1.12
N SER A 8 5.28 -6.76 2.01
CA SER A 8 6.07 -5.81 2.80
C SER A 8 6.87 -4.87 1.90
N ARG A 9 7.44 -5.36 0.81
CA ARG A 9 8.15 -4.54 -0.18
C ARG A 9 7.20 -3.63 -0.96
N LEU A 10 6.02 -4.12 -1.34
CA LEU A 10 5.00 -3.30 -2.01
C LEU A 10 4.53 -2.15 -1.10
N LEU A 11 4.18 -2.46 0.16
CA LEU A 11 3.74 -1.46 1.13
C LEU A 11 4.82 -0.42 1.41
N GLN A 12 6.09 -0.84 1.47
CA GLN A 12 7.19 0.10 1.66
C GLN A 12 7.32 1.07 0.48
N LEU A 13 7.26 0.58 -0.76
CA LEU A 13 7.30 1.43 -1.95
C LEU A 13 6.11 2.41 -2.02
N LEU A 14 4.91 1.97 -1.64
CA LEU A 14 3.73 2.85 -1.61
C LEU A 14 3.85 3.95 -0.55
N ARG A 15 4.43 3.63 0.62
CA ARG A 15 4.67 4.61 1.69
C ARG A 15 5.75 5.61 1.32
N ASP A 16 6.82 5.17 0.66
CA ASP A 16 7.88 6.06 0.17
C ASP A 16 7.30 7.04 -0.87
N ALA A 17 6.51 6.55 -1.83
CA ALA A 17 5.82 7.39 -2.81
C ALA A 17 4.83 8.38 -2.17
N LEU A 18 4.14 7.97 -1.10
CA LEU A 18 3.21 8.84 -0.37
C LEU A 18 3.97 10.00 0.28
N ALA A 19 5.10 9.72 0.91
CA ALA A 19 5.94 10.75 1.51
C ALA A 19 6.47 11.76 0.46
N GLU A 20 6.82 11.29 -0.74
CA GLU A 20 7.19 12.17 -1.85
C GLU A 20 6.01 13.03 -2.34
N ALA A 21 4.82 12.45 -2.47
CA ALA A 21 3.61 13.18 -2.88
C ALA A 21 3.24 14.27 -1.86
N ASP A 22 3.31 13.95 -0.56
CA ASP A 22 3.09 14.92 0.53
C ASP A 22 4.13 16.04 0.50
N ALA A 23 5.42 15.72 0.27
CA ALA A 23 6.48 16.71 0.17
C ALA A 23 6.30 17.66 -1.03
N CYS A 24 5.73 17.17 -2.13
CA CYS A 24 5.39 17.98 -3.30
C CYS A 24 4.05 18.73 -3.17
N GLY A 25 3.24 18.43 -2.14
CA GLY A 25 1.90 18.98 -1.98
C GLY A 25 0.89 18.46 -3.00
N ASP A 26 1.15 17.30 -3.62
CA ASP A 26 0.25 16.67 -4.60
C ASP A 26 -0.83 15.85 -3.87
N THR A 27 -1.89 16.54 -3.49
CA THR A 27 -2.98 15.99 -2.67
C THR A 27 -3.76 14.89 -3.38
N LEU A 28 -3.83 14.90 -4.73
CA LEU A 28 -4.51 13.86 -5.49
C LEU A 28 -3.71 12.56 -5.47
N ILE A 29 -2.40 12.64 -5.70
CA ILE A 29 -1.52 11.47 -5.68
C ILE A 29 -1.44 10.89 -4.27
N ALA A 30 -1.34 11.73 -3.23
CA ALA A 30 -1.33 11.28 -1.84
C ALA A 30 -2.62 10.50 -1.47
N ALA A 31 -3.79 10.98 -1.91
CA ALA A 31 -5.06 10.30 -1.68
C ALA A 31 -5.11 8.91 -2.37
N LEU A 32 -4.68 8.84 -3.63
CA LEU A 32 -4.64 7.57 -4.37
C LEU A 32 -3.67 6.55 -3.75
N LEU A 33 -2.51 7.00 -3.30
CA LEU A 33 -1.52 6.15 -2.63
C LEU A 33 -2.04 5.64 -1.28
N THR A 34 -2.79 6.46 -0.55
CA THR A 34 -3.46 6.05 0.69
C THR A 34 -4.45 4.91 0.43
N GLU A 35 -5.33 5.06 -0.56
CA GLU A 35 -6.29 3.99 -0.94
C GLU A 35 -5.58 2.70 -1.38
N CYS A 36 -4.45 2.83 -2.07
CA CYS A 36 -3.64 1.69 -2.49
C CYS A 36 -3.02 0.95 -1.30
N ILE A 37 -2.50 1.68 -0.30
CA ILE A 37 -1.95 1.11 0.94
C ILE A 37 -3.04 0.37 1.70
N GLU A 38 -4.21 0.99 1.93
CA GLU A 38 -5.33 0.36 2.62
C GLU A 38 -5.82 -0.90 1.92
N THR A 39 -5.86 -0.88 0.59
CA THR A 39 -6.26 -2.04 -0.22
C THR A 39 -5.23 -3.16 -0.14
N ALA A 40 -3.94 -2.82 -0.27
CA ALA A 40 -2.85 -3.78 -0.11
C ALA A 40 -2.84 -4.39 1.31
N GLU A 41 -3.06 -3.59 2.35
CA GLU A 41 -3.17 -4.10 3.72
C GLU A 41 -4.35 -5.06 3.87
N ARG A 42 -5.56 -4.68 3.42
CA ARG A 42 -6.77 -5.55 3.48
C ARG A 42 -6.62 -6.90 2.77
N HIS A 43 -5.95 -6.92 1.62
CA HIS A 43 -5.72 -8.16 0.88
C HIS A 43 -4.73 -9.10 1.57
N HIS A 44 -3.91 -8.57 2.47
CA HIS A 44 -2.85 -9.32 3.14
C HIS A 44 -3.08 -9.50 4.65
N THR A 45 -4.05 -8.80 5.25
CA THR A 45 -4.63 -9.24 6.51
C THR A 45 -5.25 -10.60 6.28
N PRO A 46 -4.85 -11.65 7.01
CA PRO A 46 -5.54 -12.93 6.94
C PRO A 46 -7.01 -12.68 7.25
N HIS A 47 -7.91 -13.13 6.39
CA HIS A 47 -9.29 -13.33 6.83
C HIS A 47 -9.17 -14.37 7.93
N SER A 48 -9.28 -13.97 9.21
CA SER A 48 -9.44 -14.93 10.28
C SER A 48 -10.61 -15.82 9.91
N PRO A 49 -10.43 -17.14 9.76
CA PRO A 49 -11.56 -18.06 9.66
C PRO A 49 -12.13 -18.19 11.08
N GLY A 50 -12.80 -17.14 11.55
CA GLY A 50 -13.55 -17.16 12.80
C GLY A 50 -14.91 -17.78 12.54
N GLY A 51 -14.94 -19.11 12.44
CA GLY A 51 -16.12 -19.94 12.64
C GLY A 51 -16.25 -20.37 14.09
#